data_AF-W1UR41-F1
#
_entry.id   AF-W1UR41-F1
#
_cell.length_a   1.000
_cell.length_b   1.000
_cell.length_c   1.000
_cell.angle_alpha   90.00
_cell.angle_beta   90.00
_cell.angle_gamma   90.00
#
_symmetry.space_group_name_H-M   'P 1'
#
loop_
_entity.id
_entity.type
_entity.pdbx_description
1 polymer ?
#
loop_
_entity_poly.entity_id
_entity_poly.type
_entity_poly.pdbx_seq_one_letter_code
_entity_poly.pdbx_strand_id
1 'polypeptide(L)'
;DGKFNTLEDWKKEYFKEVVDKAKAGFNPVTIDGTTYSSYDDLKNAFVAAVDKDKATLNNGSVKFDNTVSLKEKIFKKLLQQTNSFKTSIFK
;
A
#
# COMPACT_ATOMS: atom_id res chain seq x y z
N ASP A 1 2.62 -11.16 31.31
CA ASP A 1 2.69 -11.44 29.85
C ASP A 1 1.92 -10.38 29.07
N GLY A 2 2.51 -9.91 27.97
CA GLY A 2 1.87 -8.96 27.04
C GLY A 2 1.05 -9.70 25.97
N LYS A 3 0.28 -8.96 25.17
CA LYS A 3 -0.52 -9.51 24.05
C LYS A 3 0.32 -10.34 23.06
N PHE A 4 1.63 -10.08 22.95
CA PHE A 4 2.55 -10.77 22.04
C PHE A 4 3.83 -11.16 22.76
N ASN A 5 4.36 -12.34 22.43
CA ASN A 5 5.60 -12.88 23.00
C ASN A 5 6.81 -12.70 22.08
N THR A 6 6.59 -12.38 20.80
CA THR A 6 7.63 -12.13 19.81
C THR A 6 7.29 -10.95 18.90
N LEU A 7 8.32 -10.36 18.28
CA LEU A 7 8.14 -9.34 17.24
C LEU A 7 7.46 -9.91 15.99
N GLU A 8 7.63 -11.20 15.71
CA GLU A 8 7.00 -11.85 14.57
C GLU A 8 5.49 -11.96 14.76
N ASP A 9 5.04 -12.41 15.94
CA ASP A 9 3.62 -12.52 16.27
C ASP A 9 2.94 -11.16 16.22
N TRP A 10 3.59 -10.13 16.78
CA TRP A 10 3.11 -8.76 16.70
C TRP A 10 3.00 -8.27 15.24
N LYS A 11 4.00 -8.52 14.40
CA LYS A 11 3.98 -8.13 12.98
C LYS A 11 2.84 -8.81 12.21
N LYS A 12 2.66 -10.12 12.39
CA LYS A 12 1.58 -10.87 11.72
C LYS A 12 0.22 -10.29 12.05
N GLU A 13 -0.02 -10.00 13.33
CA GLU A 13 -1.28 -9.43 13.78
C GLU A 13 -1.47 -7.98 13.29
N TYR A 14 -0.42 -7.15 13.37
CA TYR A 14 -0.45 -5.78 12.88
C TYR A 14 -0.78 -5.71 11.39
N PHE A 15 -0.10 -6.50 10.55
CA PHE A 15 -0.38 -6.51 9.11
C PHE A 15 -1.76 -7.09 8.80
N LYS A 16 -2.21 -8.11 9.54
CA LYS A 16 -3.57 -8.63 9.42
C LYS A 16 -4.60 -7.55 9.70
N GLU A 17 -4.47 -6.81 10.80
CA GLU A 17 -5.38 -5.72 11.16
C GLU A 17 -5.43 -4.63 10.08
N VAL A 18 -4.27 -4.22 9.55
CA VAL A 18 -4.19 -3.23 8.47
C VAL A 18 -4.87 -3.71 7.19
N VAL A 19 -4.66 -4.98 6.80
CA VAL A 19 -5.32 -5.58 5.63
C VAL A 19 -6.83 -5.69 5.83
N ASP A 20 -7.28 -6.12 7.01
CA ASP A 20 -8.70 -6.24 7.32
C ASP A 20 -9.40 -4.88 7.27
N LYS A 21 -8.79 -3.82 7.82
CA LYS A 21 -9.29 -2.44 7.69
C LYS A 21 -9.33 -1.97 6.25
N ALA A 22 -8.28 -2.23 5.47
CA ALA A 22 -8.25 -1.86 4.05
C ALA A 22 -9.32 -2.59 3.23
N LYS A 23 -9.63 -3.84 3.56
CA LYS A 23 -10.72 -4.63 2.94
C LYS A 23 -12.10 -4.16 3.36
N ALA A 24 -12.28 -3.71 4.60
CA ALA A 24 -13.51 -3.05 5.05
C ALA A 24 -13.75 -1.73 4.29
N GLY A 25 -12.68 -1.04 3.93
CA GLY A 25 -12.69 0.04 2.95
C GLY A 25 -11.85 1.24 3.37
N PHE A 26 -11.60 2.12 2.41
CA PHE A 26 -10.90 3.39 2.62
C PHE A 26 -11.47 4.46 1.68
N ASN A 27 -11.05 5.71 1.89
CA ASN A 27 -11.43 6.81 1.02
C ASN A 27 -10.78 6.66 -0.37
N PRO A 28 -11.55 6.61 -1.47
CA PRO A 28 -10.98 6.39 -2.80
C PRO A 28 -9.90 7.40 -3.18
N VAL A 29 -8.89 6.92 -3.89
CA VAL A 29 -7.72 7.70 -4.31
C VAL A 29 -7.67 7.75 -5.82
N THR A 30 -7.76 8.94 -6.41
CA THR A 30 -7.63 9.11 -7.87
C THR A 30 -6.26 9.69 -8.22
N ILE A 31 -5.53 8.98 -9.10
CA ILE A 31 -4.18 9.32 -9.57
C ILE A 31 -4.17 9.14 -11.08
N ASP A 32 -3.77 10.17 -11.83
CA ASP A 32 -3.62 10.11 -13.29
C ASP A 32 -4.85 9.52 -14.01
N GLY A 33 -6.06 9.88 -13.57
CA GLY A 33 -7.33 9.41 -14.14
C GLY A 33 -7.77 8.00 -13.69
N THR A 34 -6.96 7.29 -12.91
CA THR A 34 -7.32 5.98 -12.33
C THR A 34 -7.76 6.15 -10.88
N THR A 35 -8.92 5.58 -10.52
CA THR A 35 -9.43 5.60 -9.15
C THR A 35 -9.23 4.24 -8.48
N TYR A 36 -8.59 4.23 -7.32
CA TYR A 36 -8.43 3.07 -6.45
C TYR A 36 -9.42 3.18 -5.29
N SER A 37 -10.38 2.27 -5.25
CA SER A 37 -11.52 2.31 -4.31
C SER A 37 -11.56 1.12 -3.36
N SER A 38 -10.73 0.11 -3.60
CA SER A 38 -10.68 -1.13 -2.82
C SER A 38 -9.24 -1.59 -2.58
N TYR A 39 -9.07 -2.49 -1.60
CA TYR A 39 -7.78 -3.14 -1.34
C TYR A 39 -7.27 -3.90 -2.57
N ASP A 40 -8.17 -4.55 -3.31
CA ASP A 40 -7.80 -5.32 -4.51
C ASP A 40 -7.36 -4.40 -5.65
N ASP A 41 -7.94 -3.20 -5.80
CA ASP A 41 -7.45 -2.21 -6.78
C ASP A 41 -5.98 -1.85 -6.50
N LEU A 42 -5.65 -1.54 -5.24
CA LEU A 42 -4.28 -1.21 -4.83
C LEU A 42 -3.33 -2.40 -4.99
N LYS A 43 -3.79 -3.60 -4.62
CA LYS A 43 -3.01 -4.84 -4.77
C LYS A 43 -2.70 -5.12 -6.24
N ASN A 44 -3.69 -5.03 -7.12
CA ASN A 44 -3.52 -5.28 -8.55
C ASN A 44 -2.59 -4.25 -9.20
N ALA A 45 -2.73 -2.96 -8.84
CA ALA A 45 -1.81 -1.91 -9.28
C ALA A 45 -0.38 -2.17 -8.82
N PHE A 46 -0.20 -2.63 -7.58
CA PHE A 46 1.11 -2.96 -7.04
C PHE A 46 1.72 -4.18 -7.73
N VAL A 47 0.94 -5.24 -7.99
CA VAL A 47 1.39 -6.41 -8.77
C VAL A 47 1.86 -5.98 -10.16
N ALA A 48 1.06 -5.17 -10.86
CA ALA A 48 1.45 -4.66 -12.18
C ALA A 48 2.74 -3.81 -12.14
N ALA A 49 2.93 -2.99 -11.09
CA ALA A 49 4.17 -2.24 -10.89
C ALA A 49 5.36 -3.16 -10.59
N VAL A 50 5.18 -4.20 -9.77
CA VAL A 50 6.19 -5.21 -9.48
C VAL A 50 6.60 -5.95 -10.76
N ASP A 51 5.67 -6.32 -11.62
CA ASP A 51 5.98 -7.04 -12.86
C ASP A 51 6.75 -6.15 -13.84
N LYS A 52 6.43 -4.85 -13.90
CA LYS A 52 7.24 -3.85 -14.65
C LYS A 52 8.64 -3.70 -14.08
N ASP A 53 8.79 -3.62 -12.76
CA ASP A 53 10.10 -3.55 -12.10
C ASP A 53 10.91 -4.83 -12.38
N LYS A 54 10.33 -6.02 -12.21
CA LYS A 54 10.98 -7.30 -12.54
C LYS A 54 11.47 -7.38 -13.98
N ALA A 55 10.71 -6.82 -14.93
CA ALA A 55 11.12 -6.78 -16.34
C ALA A 55 12.37 -5.94 -16.60
N THR A 56 12.80 -5.10 -15.63
CA THR A 56 14.05 -4.33 -15.71
C THR A 56 15.28 -5.11 -15.25
N LEU A 57 15.14 -6.38 -14.85
CA LEU A 57 16.25 -7.23 -14.41
C LEU A 57 17.37 -7.23 -15.46
N ASN A 58 18.51 -6.68 -15.10
CA ASN A 58 19.70 -6.65 -15.94
C ASN A 58 20.94 -6.80 -15.06
N ASN A 59 21.83 -7.74 -15.40
CA ASN A 59 23.03 -8.07 -14.63
C ASN A 59 22.77 -8.27 -13.12
N GLY A 60 21.68 -8.95 -12.77
CA GLY A 60 21.32 -9.26 -11.37
C GLY A 60 20.72 -8.10 -10.58
N SER A 61 20.47 -6.94 -11.20
CA SER A 61 19.85 -5.78 -10.56
C SER A 61 18.50 -5.43 -11.21
N VAL A 62 17.55 -5.00 -10.38
CA VAL A 62 16.22 -4.55 -10.77
C VAL A 62 16.07 -3.08 -10.41
N LYS A 63 15.45 -2.29 -11.28
CA LYS A 63 14.98 -0.94 -10.97
C LYS A 63 13.61 -1.03 -10.30
N PHE A 64 13.40 -0.27 -9.22
CA PHE A 64 12.16 -0.25 -8.45
C PHE A 64 11.30 0.98 -8.75
N ASP A 65 11.53 1.62 -9.90
CA ASP A 65 10.98 2.93 -10.23
C ASP A 65 9.43 2.90 -10.25
N ASN A 66 8.82 1.82 -10.72
CA ASN A 66 7.36 1.73 -10.82
C ASN A 66 6.72 1.53 -9.43
N THR A 67 7.26 0.63 -8.60
CA THR A 67 6.71 0.42 -7.26
C THR A 67 6.94 1.61 -6.34
N VAL A 68 8.10 2.29 -6.44
CA VAL A 68 8.37 3.53 -5.70
C VAL A 68 7.42 4.63 -6.14
N SER A 69 7.30 4.88 -7.44
CA SER A 69 6.43 5.93 -7.98
C SER A 69 4.96 5.70 -7.61
N LEU A 70 4.46 4.46 -7.70
CA LEU A 70 3.10 4.12 -7.29
C LEU A 70 2.86 4.42 -5.80
N LYS A 71 3.75 3.96 -4.92
CA LYS A 71 3.65 4.20 -3.46
C LYS A 71 3.67 5.69 -3.14
N GLU A 72 4.58 6.44 -3.76
CA GLU A 72 4.73 7.87 -3.55
C GLU A 72 3.45 8.63 -3.95
N LYS A 73 2.89 8.32 -5.13
CA LYS A 73 1.66 8.98 -5.61
C LYS A 73 0.46 8.67 -4.71
N ILE A 74 0.28 7.41 -4.30
CA ILE A 74 -0.79 7.02 -3.36
C ILE A 74 -0.62 7.74 -2.02
N PHE A 75 0.60 7.70 -1.46
CA PHE A 75 0.90 8.36 -0.18
C PHE A 75 0.62 9.87 -0.24
N LYS A 76 1.11 10.56 -1.27
CA LYS A 76 0.87 12.01 -1.45
C LYS A 76 -0.62 12.32 -1.56
N LYS A 77 -1.38 11.51 -2.30
CA LYS A 77 -2.81 11.74 -2.48
C LYS A 77 -3.59 11.52 -1.18
N LEU A 78 -3.28 10.46 -0.43
CA LEU A 78 -3.86 10.22 0.90
C LEU A 78 -3.48 11.32 1.90
N LEU A 79 -2.23 11.80 1.85
CA LEU A 79 -1.78 12.92 2.67
C LEU A 79 -2.58 14.20 2.37
N GLN A 80 -2.85 14.49 1.09
CA GLN A 80 -3.68 15.63 0.68
C GLN A 80 -5.16 15.48 1.09
N GLN A 81 -5.68 14.25 1.08
CA GLN A 81 -7.07 13.94 1.44
C GLN A 81 -7.30 13.90 2.96
N THR A 82 -6.24 13.87 3.77
CA THR A 82 -6.31 13.77 5.22
C THR A 82 -5.72 15.01 5.89
N ASN A 83 -6.01 15.20 7.18
CA ASN A 83 -5.33 16.21 7.99
C ASN A 83 -3.97 15.69 8.48
N SER A 84 -3.03 15.47 7.57
CA SER A 84 -1.72 14.86 7.89
C SER A 84 -1.86 13.50 8.58
N PHE A 85 -2.77 12.64 8.09
CA PHE A 85 -3.10 11.34 8.69
C PHE A 85 -3.60 11.38 10.15
N LYS A 86 -3.93 12.56 10.70
CA LYS A 86 -4.63 12.65 12.01
C LYS A 86 -6.05 12.10 11.93
N THR A 87 -6.58 11.99 10.72
CA THR A 87 -7.85 11.33 10.40
C THR A 87 -7.57 9.99 9.74
N SER A 88 -8.31 8.95 10.13
CA SER A 88 -8.20 7.62 9.54
C SER A 88 -8.41 7.68 8.02
N ILE A 89 -7.61 6.92 7.28
CA ILE A 89 -7.83 6.67 5.85
C ILE A 89 -8.84 5.54 5.62
N PHE A 90 -9.00 4.66 6.62
CA PHE A 90 -9.96 3.55 6.62
C PHE A 90 -11.34 4.05 7.01
N LYS A 91 -12.37 3.39 6.48
CA LYS A 91 -13.78 3.62 6.83
C LYS A 91 -14.13 3.03 8.20
#